data_AF-A0A2E4K0V4-F1
#
_entry.id   AF-A0A2E4K0V4-F1
#
_cell.length_a   1.000
_cell.length_b   1.000
_cell.length_c   1.000
_cell.angle_alpha   90.00
_cell.angle_beta   90.00
_cell.angle_gamma   90.00
#
_symmetry.space_group_name_H-M   'P 1'
#
loop_
_entity.id
_entity.type
_entity.pdbx_description
1 polymer ?
#
loop_
_entity_poly.entity_id
_entity_poly.type
_entity_poly.pdbx_seq_one_letter_code
_entity_poly.pdbx_strand_id
1 'polypeptide(L)'
;TALKIIDDCHIAVDNMSGSWAGAMGQLQFLPSVFARYGIDGDNDGKIDIWNSLPDIFHSAANFLSQSGWRGDERWGREVLLPSNFDFSLTGTRTRKPLQEWNELGIIQMNGSPIPVANMQASVILPA
;
A
#
# COMPACT_ATOMS: atom_id res chain seq x y z
N THR A 1 19.33 10.90 1.80
CA THR A 1 18.77 12.21 2.21
C THR A 1 18.42 12.98 0.95
N ALA A 2 17.65 14.07 1.03
CA ALA A 2 17.30 14.85 -0.17
C ALA A 2 18.55 15.39 -0.90
N LEU A 3 19.54 15.89 -0.15
CA LEU A 3 20.82 16.36 -0.71
C LEU A 3 21.53 15.27 -1.54
N LYS A 4 21.53 14.03 -1.05
CA LYS A 4 22.14 12.91 -1.78
C LYS A 4 21.47 12.66 -3.14
N ILE A 5 20.15 12.84 -3.24
CA ILE A 5 19.41 12.65 -4.51
C ILE A 5 19.87 13.68 -5.56
N ILE A 6 20.13 14.92 -5.11
CA ILE A 6 20.70 15.97 -5.96
C ILE A 6 22.15 15.67 -6.33
N ASP A 7 22.98 15.26 -5.36
CA ASP A 7 24.39 14.92 -5.60
C ASP A 7 24.53 13.77 -6.61
N ASP A 8 23.65 12.77 -6.52
CA ASP A 8 23.56 11.62 -7.43
C ASP A 8 22.89 12.00 -8.78
N CYS A 9 22.54 13.28 -8.99
CA CYS A 9 22.03 13.85 -10.24
C CYS A 9 20.72 13.24 -10.75
N HIS A 10 19.87 12.70 -9.86
CA HIS A 10 18.57 12.15 -10.23
C HIS A 10 17.54 13.23 -10.60
N ILE A 11 17.67 14.44 -10.07
CA ILE A 11 16.84 15.60 -10.40
C ILE A 11 17.62 16.90 -10.16
N ALA A 12 17.30 17.97 -10.90
CA ALA A 12 17.86 19.29 -10.64
C ALA A 12 17.22 19.93 -9.39
N VAL A 13 17.96 20.76 -8.65
CA VAL A 13 17.49 21.40 -7.41
C VAL A 13 16.18 22.17 -7.63
N ASP A 14 16.10 22.98 -8.68
CA ASP A 14 14.93 23.81 -8.99
C ASP A 14 13.70 22.98 -9.38
N ASN A 15 13.90 21.72 -9.75
CA ASN A 15 12.85 20.79 -10.17
C ASN A 15 12.44 19.80 -9.07
N MET A 16 13.18 19.76 -7.95
CA MET A 16 12.91 18.84 -6.83
C MET A 16 11.72 19.32 -5.99
N SER A 17 10.52 19.12 -6.53
CA SER A 17 9.28 19.53 -5.88
C SER A 17 8.69 18.46 -4.96
N GLY A 18 7.89 18.88 -3.99
CA GLY A 18 7.23 18.01 -3.03
C GLY A 18 6.20 18.75 -2.18
N SER A 19 5.52 18.00 -1.31
CA SER A 19 4.62 18.58 -0.31
C SER A 19 5.40 19.31 0.78
N TRP A 20 4.69 20.11 1.57
CA TRP A 20 5.25 20.90 2.67
C TRP A 20 6.04 20.07 3.69
N ALA A 21 5.70 18.79 3.85
CA ALA A 21 6.35 17.86 4.76
C ALA A 21 7.54 17.11 4.12
N GLY A 22 7.89 17.42 2.86
CA GLY A 22 9.04 16.84 2.16
C GLY A 22 8.76 15.51 1.45
N ALA A 23 7.51 15.14 1.22
CA ALA A 23 7.16 14.02 0.34
C ALA A 23 7.23 14.47 -1.12
N MET A 24 7.98 13.75 -1.95
CA MET A 24 8.51 14.23 -3.22
C MET A 24 7.81 13.57 -4.42
N GLY A 25 7.71 14.33 -5.51
CA GLY A 25 7.28 13.83 -6.82
C GLY A 25 5.87 13.23 -6.82
N GLN A 26 5.60 12.42 -7.84
CA GLN A 26 4.30 11.79 -8.09
C GLN A 26 3.95 10.73 -7.03
N LEU A 27 4.98 10.09 -6.45
CA LEU A 27 4.80 9.02 -5.46
C LEU A 27 4.67 9.54 -4.02
N GLN A 28 4.90 10.83 -3.79
CA GLN A 28 4.96 11.40 -2.44
C GLN A 28 5.95 10.64 -1.52
N PHE A 29 7.06 10.16 -2.09
CA PHE A 29 8.09 9.48 -1.31
C PHE A 29 8.88 10.47 -0.48
N LEU A 30 9.08 10.15 0.81
CA LEU A 30 10.13 10.81 1.59
C LEU A 30 11.50 10.42 1.01
N PRO A 31 12.56 11.24 1.19
CA PRO A 31 13.89 10.92 0.68
C PRO A 31 14.45 9.56 1.12
N SER A 32 14.07 9.07 2.30
CA SER A 32 14.45 7.73 2.78
C SER A 32 13.72 6.61 2.05
N VAL A 33 12.46 6.82 1.66
CA VAL A 33 11.66 5.88 0.87
C VAL A 33 12.19 5.82 -0.56
N PHE A 34 12.46 6.99 -1.17
CA PHE A 34 13.13 7.07 -2.47
C PHE A 34 14.44 6.28 -2.49
N ALA A 35 15.32 6.52 -1.51
CA ALA A 35 16.62 5.84 -1.46
C ALA A 35 16.53 4.31 -1.29
N ARG A 36 15.41 3.80 -0.78
CA ARG A 36 15.20 2.36 -0.57
C ARG A 36 14.48 1.69 -1.73
N TYR A 37 13.54 2.39 -2.37
CA TYR A 37 12.59 1.79 -3.30
C TYR A 37 12.62 2.37 -4.71
N GLY A 38 13.34 3.47 -4.92
CA GLY A 38 13.50 4.07 -6.24
C GLY A 38 14.16 3.11 -7.23
N ILE A 39 13.58 3.01 -8.43
CA ILE A 39 14.08 2.20 -9.55
C ILE A 39 14.17 3.10 -10.77
N ASP A 40 15.33 3.06 -11.42
CA ASP A 40 15.53 3.55 -12.78
C ASP A 40 14.83 2.57 -13.73
N GLY A 41 13.65 2.96 -14.20
CA GLY A 41 12.74 2.13 -14.96
C GLY A 41 12.97 2.17 -16.47
N ASP A 42 13.59 3.23 -16.98
CA ASP A 42 13.95 3.37 -18.39
C ASP A 42 15.45 3.14 -18.68
N ASN A 43 16.27 2.96 -17.63
CA ASN A 43 17.71 2.70 -17.66
C ASN A 43 18.54 3.88 -18.20
N ASP A 44 18.12 5.11 -17.95
CA ASP A 44 18.87 6.32 -18.34
C ASP A 44 19.96 6.75 -17.33
N GLY A 45 20.05 6.05 -16.20
CA GLY A 45 20.97 6.31 -15.10
C GLY A 45 20.39 7.22 -14.01
N LYS A 46 19.12 7.63 -14.11
CA LYS A 46 18.44 8.46 -13.12
C LYS A 46 17.21 7.75 -12.57
N ILE A 47 16.72 8.29 -11.45
CA ILE A 47 15.47 7.86 -10.84
C ILE A 47 14.62 9.12 -10.71
N ASP A 48 13.95 9.51 -11.79
CA ASP A 48 13.09 10.68 -11.88
C ASP A 48 11.64 10.33 -11.53
N ILE A 49 11.32 10.32 -10.23
CA ILE A 49 9.95 10.13 -9.74
C ILE A 49 9.04 11.37 -9.92
N TRP A 50 9.52 12.41 -10.61
CA TRP A 50 8.75 13.62 -10.90
C TRP A 50 8.17 13.57 -12.32
N ASN A 51 8.98 13.15 -13.31
CA ASN A 51 8.63 13.26 -14.73
C ASN A 51 8.74 11.96 -15.53
N SER A 52 9.50 10.96 -15.07
CA SER A 52 9.64 9.69 -15.79
C SER A 52 8.54 8.71 -15.37
N LEU A 53 7.53 8.51 -16.23
CA LEU A 53 6.51 7.49 -16.00
C LEU A 53 7.10 6.08 -15.78
N PRO A 54 8.11 5.63 -16.55
CA PRO A 54 8.85 4.40 -16.24
C PRO A 54 9.33 4.33 -14.79
N ASP A 55 10.05 5.33 -14.30
CA ASP A 55 10.62 5.32 -12.94
C ASP A 55 9.54 5.37 -11.87
N ILE A 56 8.51 6.18 -12.09
CA ILE A 56 7.35 6.30 -11.20
C ILE A 56 6.67 4.94 -11.02
N PHE A 57 6.35 4.25 -12.11
CA PHE A 57 5.64 2.97 -12.02
C PHE A 57 6.52 1.84 -11.48
N HIS A 58 7.79 1.77 -11.89
CA HIS A 58 8.71 0.77 -11.35
C HIS A 58 9.00 0.97 -9.87
N SER A 59 9.19 2.22 -9.43
CA SER A 59 9.40 2.56 -8.02
C SER A 59 8.15 2.27 -7.17
N ALA A 60 6.95 2.58 -7.68
CA ALA A 60 5.69 2.24 -7.00
C ALA A 60 5.51 0.73 -6.85
N ALA A 61 5.74 -0.03 -7.94
CA ALA A 61 5.65 -1.48 -7.93
C ALA A 61 6.68 -2.12 -6.98
N ASN A 62 7.92 -1.61 -6.98
CA ASN A 62 8.96 -2.07 -6.07
C ASN A 62 8.58 -1.80 -4.60
N PHE A 63 8.06 -0.61 -4.30
CA PHE A 63 7.57 -0.28 -2.96
C PHE A 63 6.46 -1.23 -2.51
N LEU A 64 5.45 -1.48 -3.34
CA LEU A 64 4.35 -2.40 -3.03
C LEU A 64 4.85 -3.84 -2.84
N SER A 65 5.68 -4.33 -3.76
CA SER A 65 6.26 -5.68 -3.70
C SER A 65 7.05 -5.91 -2.41
N GLN A 66 7.95 -4.97 -2.08
CA GLN A 66 8.76 -5.04 -0.86
C GLN A 66 7.95 -4.76 0.42
N SER A 67 6.75 -4.18 0.30
CA SER A 67 5.79 -4.00 1.41
C SER A 67 4.92 -5.24 1.64
N GLY A 68 5.15 -6.33 0.91
CA GLY A 68 4.43 -7.59 1.06
C GLY A 68 3.18 -7.71 0.22
N TRP A 69 3.03 -6.91 -0.85
CA TRP A 69 1.95 -7.07 -1.80
C TRP A 69 1.96 -8.47 -2.44
N ARG A 70 0.79 -9.12 -2.48
CA ARG A 70 0.59 -10.43 -3.09
C ARG A 70 -0.41 -10.27 -4.24
N GLY A 71 0.07 -10.46 -5.47
CA GLY A 71 -0.73 -10.20 -6.69
C GLY A 71 -1.90 -11.16 -6.91
N ASP A 72 -1.95 -12.26 -6.15
CA ASP A 72 -3.01 -13.27 -6.14
C ASP A 72 -4.07 -13.03 -5.05
N GLU A 73 -3.88 -12.01 -4.20
CA GLU A 73 -4.79 -11.68 -3.11
C GLU A 73 -5.57 -10.38 -3.37
N ARG A 74 -6.80 -10.31 -2.84
CA ARG A 74 -7.55 -9.05 -2.79
C ARG A 74 -7.21 -8.32 -1.49
N TRP A 75 -7.07 -6.99 -1.56
CA TRP A 75 -6.80 -6.16 -0.39
C TRP A 75 -7.94 -6.19 0.65
N GLY A 76 -9.19 -6.40 0.20
CA GLY A 76 -10.37 -6.40 1.06
C GLY A 76 -11.66 -6.63 0.28
N ARG A 77 -12.78 -6.63 1.02
CA ARG A 77 -14.14 -6.68 0.50
C ARG A 77 -15.13 -6.15 1.55
N GLU A 78 -16.27 -5.68 1.08
CA GLU A 78 -17.41 -5.37 1.95
C GLU A 78 -18.09 -6.65 2.44
N VAL A 79 -18.59 -6.62 3.67
CA VAL A 79 -19.22 -7.75 4.36
C VAL A 79 -20.39 -7.26 5.21
N LEU A 80 -21.35 -8.14 5.48
CA LEU A 80 -22.43 -7.91 6.43
C LEU A 80 -22.06 -8.50 7.79
N LEU A 81 -22.28 -7.71 8.84
CA LEU A 81 -22.11 -8.14 10.22
C LEU A 81 -23.45 -8.64 10.77
N PRO A 82 -23.46 -9.69 11.60
CA PRO A 82 -24.68 -10.09 12.30
C PRO A 82 -25.06 -9.04 13.35
N SER A 83 -26.34 -9.00 13.72
CA SER A 83 -26.87 -7.99 14.65
C SER A 83 -26.26 -8.02 16.05
N ASN A 84 -25.72 -9.16 16.46
CA ASN A 84 -25.06 -9.38 17.75
C ASN A 84 -23.53 -9.38 17.66
N PHE A 85 -22.96 -8.83 16.58
CA PHE A 85 -21.51 -8.79 16.38
C PHE A 85 -20.80 -7.99 17.48
N ASP A 86 -19.70 -8.54 18.01
CA ASP A 86 -18.86 -7.84 18.98
C ASP A 86 -17.93 -6.84 18.27
N PHE A 87 -18.31 -5.57 18.34
CA PHE A 87 -17.57 -4.46 17.72
C PHE A 87 -16.16 -4.24 18.30
N SER A 88 -15.85 -4.80 19.47
CA SER A 88 -14.48 -4.75 20.03
C SER A 88 -13.46 -5.52 19.19
N LEU A 89 -13.94 -6.44 18.33
CA LEU A 89 -13.10 -7.22 17.41
C LEU A 89 -12.71 -6.45 16.14
N THR A 90 -13.21 -5.22 15.94
CA THR A 90 -12.92 -4.41 14.76
C THR A 90 -11.55 -3.70 14.84
N GLY A 91 -11.06 -3.25 13.69
CA GLY A 91 -9.80 -2.51 13.57
C GLY A 91 -8.62 -3.39 13.13
N THR A 92 -7.47 -2.75 12.90
CA THR A 92 -6.32 -3.37 12.22
C THR A 92 -5.47 -4.29 13.12
N ARG A 93 -5.72 -4.29 14.43
CA ARG A 93 -4.98 -5.09 15.43
C ARG A 93 -5.56 -6.49 15.61
N THR A 94 -6.86 -6.66 15.42
CA THR A 94 -7.53 -7.96 15.53
C THR A 94 -7.49 -8.64 14.18
N ARG A 95 -6.57 -9.59 14.01
CA ARG A 95 -6.48 -10.44 12.82
C ARG A 95 -6.91 -11.85 13.17
N LYS A 96 -7.83 -12.39 12.38
CA LYS A 96 -8.36 -13.76 12.53
C LYS A 96 -8.39 -14.46 11.17
N PRO A 97 -8.26 -15.80 11.13
CA PRO A 97 -8.50 -16.57 9.91
C PRO A 97 -9.91 -16.29 9.35
N LEU A 98 -10.09 -16.35 8.03
CA LEU A 98 -11.41 -16.14 7.41
C LEU A 98 -12.47 -17.11 7.93
N GLN A 99 -12.08 -18.34 8.29
CA GLN A 99 -12.97 -19.32 8.88
C GLN A 99 -13.56 -18.83 10.21
N GLU A 100 -12.75 -18.23 11.08
CA GLU A 100 -13.23 -17.71 12.38
C GLU A 100 -14.19 -16.53 12.19
N TRP A 101 -13.95 -15.67 11.21
CA TRP A 101 -14.90 -14.61 10.85
C TRP A 101 -16.24 -15.15 10.34
N ASN A 102 -16.21 -16.24 9.58
CA ASN A 102 -17.42 -16.92 9.12
C ASN A 102 -18.18 -17.56 10.29
N GLU A 103 -17.47 -18.16 11.26
CA GLU A 103 -18.05 -18.70 12.50
C GLU A 103 -18.66 -17.61 13.39
N LEU A 104 -18.11 -16.40 13.35
CA LEU A 104 -18.69 -15.20 13.97
C LEU A 104 -19.89 -14.63 13.21
N GLY A 105 -20.36 -15.31 12.16
CA GLY A 105 -21.57 -14.96 11.42
C GLY A 105 -21.39 -13.85 10.39
N ILE A 106 -20.16 -13.48 10.05
CA ILE A 106 -19.90 -12.51 8.98
C ILE A 106 -20.12 -13.17 7.62
N ILE A 107 -20.91 -12.51 6.78
CA ILE A 107 -21.25 -12.98 5.44
C ILE A 107 -20.93 -11.94 4.37
N GLN A 108 -20.87 -12.37 3.12
CA GLN A 108 -20.75 -11.46 1.98
C GLN A 108 -22.05 -10.67 1.78
N MET A 109 -21.98 -9.55 1.05
CA MET A 109 -23.13 -8.69 0.75
C MET A 109 -24.28 -9.42 0.01
N ASN A 110 -23.99 -10.52 -0.69
CA ASN A 110 -24.99 -11.35 -1.36
C ASN A 110 -25.60 -12.44 -0.45
N GLY A 111 -25.29 -12.44 0.85
CA GLY A 111 -25.76 -13.42 1.82
C GLY A 111 -24.97 -14.74 1.86
N SER A 112 -23.98 -14.93 0.99
CA SER A 112 -23.15 -16.15 0.97
C SER A 112 -22.04 -16.11 2.04
N PRO A 113 -21.53 -17.26 2.51
CA PRO A 113 -20.40 -17.32 3.43
C PRO A 113 -19.14 -16.64 2.86
N ILE A 114 -18.27 -16.12 3.72
CA ILE A 114 -16.95 -15.64 3.27
C ILE A 114 -16.12 -16.84 2.78
N PRO A 115 -15.33 -16.70 1.69
CA PRO A 115 -14.49 -17.79 1.20
C PRO A 115 -13.52 -18.29 2.26
N VAL A 116 -13.33 -19.61 2.33
CA VAL A 116 -12.27 -20.20 3.16
C VAL A 116 -10.99 -20.21 2.35
N ALA A 117 -10.06 -19.34 2.74
CA ALA A 117 -8.69 -19.31 2.21
C ALA A 117 -7.73 -19.29 3.40
N ASN A 118 -6.51 -19.78 3.19
CA ASN A 118 -5.45 -19.72 4.19
C ASN A 118 -4.88 -18.30 4.29
N MET A 119 -5.69 -17.38 4.82
CA MET A 119 -5.36 -15.99 5.02
C MET A 119 -6.00 -15.46 6.31
N GLN A 120 -5.38 -14.42 6.86
CA GLN A 120 -5.93 -13.67 7.98
C GLN A 120 -6.46 -12.32 7.52
N ALA A 121 -7.58 -11.91 8.09
CA ALA A 121 -8.20 -10.62 7.80
C ALA A 121 -8.62 -9.92 9.09
N SER A 122 -8.94 -8.63 8.96
CA SER A 122 -9.55 -7.81 10.00
C SER A 122 -10.85 -7.22 9.47
N VAL A 123 -11.81 -7.00 10.36
CA VAL A 123 -13.02 -6.22 10.07
C VAL A 123 -12.73 -4.75 10.33
N ILE A 124 -12.95 -3.89 9.34
CA ILE A 124 -12.74 -2.45 9.45
C ILE A 124 -14.07 -1.74 9.32
N LEU A 125 -14.38 -0.87 10.29
CA LEU A 125 -15.50 0.06 10.23
C LEU A 125 -14.93 1.47 9.97
N PRO A 126 -15.16 2.03 8.78
CA PRO A 126 -14.63 3.35 8.44
C PRO A 126 -15.45 4.51 9.05
N ALA A 127 -16.66 4.25 9.55
CA ALA A 127 -17.57 5.22 10.16
C ALA A 127 -18.29 4.63 11.37
#